data_AF-A0A957J417-F1
#
_entry.id   AF-A0A957J417-F1
#
_cell.length_a   1.000
_cell.length_b   1.000
_cell.length_c   1.000
_cell.angle_alpha   90.00
_cell.angle_beta   90.00
_cell.angle_gamma   90.00
#
_symmetry.space_group_name_H-M   'P 1'
#
loop_
_entity.id
_entity.type
_entity.pdbx_description
1 polymer ?
#
loop_
_entity_poly.entity_id
_entity_poly.type
_entity_poly.pdbx_seq_one_letter_code
_entity_poly.pdbx_strand_id
1 'polypeptide(L)'
;MNASNEQEPAVRHILSLSGGKDSTALAIYLHDRIPELEYVFCDTEQELPETYDYLGRLEAFLGKRIHYLKHDGKGFDELLTTRRGFLPSPQVRWCTDYLKIKPFEKFVGDDVVHNYIGIRADE
;
A
#
# COMPACT_ATOMS: atom_id res chain seq x y z
N MET A 1 -32.71 28.51 -13.00
CA MET A 1 -32.30 27.09 -13.01
C MET A 1 -30.81 27.08 -12.75
N ASN A 2 -30.40 26.90 -11.49
CA ASN A 2 -28.99 26.84 -11.14
C ASN A 2 -28.51 25.43 -11.44
N ALA A 3 -27.66 25.29 -12.46
CA ALA A 3 -26.89 24.08 -12.65
C ALA A 3 -26.02 23.92 -11.40
N SER A 4 -26.29 22.88 -10.62
CA SER A 4 -25.40 22.41 -9.57
C SER A 4 -24.04 22.17 -10.21
N ASN A 5 -23.06 22.95 -9.79
CA ASN A 5 -21.66 22.72 -10.11
C ASN A 5 -21.24 21.45 -9.35
N GLU A 6 -21.51 20.29 -9.93
CA GLU A 6 -20.95 19.02 -9.47
C GLU A 6 -19.45 19.11 -9.70
N GLN A 7 -18.70 19.48 -8.66
CA GLN A 7 -17.25 19.31 -8.66
C GLN A 7 -17.00 17.82 -8.89
N GLU A 8 -16.31 17.48 -9.98
CA GLU A 8 -15.84 16.12 -10.19
C GLU A 8 -15.13 15.64 -8.92
N PRO A 9 -15.39 14.41 -8.46
CA PRO A 9 -14.77 13.90 -7.25
C PRO A 9 -13.25 13.98 -7.41
N ALA A 10 -12.58 14.61 -6.45
CA ALA A 10 -11.14 14.77 -6.50
C ALA A 10 -10.47 13.39 -6.48
N VAL A 11 -9.73 13.06 -7.55
CA VAL A 11 -9.02 11.78 -7.67
C VAL A 11 -7.89 11.72 -6.64
N ARG A 12 -7.82 10.62 -5.88
CA ARG A 12 -6.74 10.38 -4.93
C ARG A 12 -5.55 9.72 -5.61
N HIS A 13 -4.35 10.12 -5.20
CA HIS A 13 -3.09 9.61 -5.72
C HIS A 13 -2.38 8.81 -4.64
N ILE A 14 -2.23 7.51 -4.84
CA ILE A 14 -1.66 6.59 -3.85
C ILE A 14 -0.49 5.85 -4.47
N LEU A 15 0.65 5.80 -3.77
CA LEU A 15 1.78 4.95 -4.14
C LEU A 15 1.93 3.80 -3.15
N SER A 16 1.91 2.59 -3.69
CA SER A 16 2.09 1.36 -2.92
C SER A 16 3.58 1.02 -2.78
N LEU A 17 4.12 1.18 -1.58
CA LEU A 17 5.49 0.83 -1.23
C LEU A 17 5.60 -0.65 -0.88
N SER A 18 6.66 -1.30 -1.34
CA SER A 18 7.04 -2.66 -0.92
C SER A 18 8.28 -2.68 -0.01
N GLY A 19 8.94 -1.52 0.18
CA GLY A 19 10.26 -1.46 0.80
C GLY A 19 11.41 -1.77 -0.17
N GLY A 20 11.10 -2.08 -1.45
CA GLY A 20 12.10 -2.35 -2.49
C GLY A 20 12.67 -1.08 -3.15
N LYS A 21 13.75 -1.28 -3.93
CA LYS A 21 14.44 -0.19 -4.66
C LYS A 21 13.53 0.52 -5.67
N ASP A 22 12.67 -0.22 -6.37
CA ASP A 22 11.89 0.32 -7.49
C ASP A 22 10.69 1.13 -7.00
N SER A 23 9.94 0.65 -6.01
CA SER A 23 8.89 1.45 -5.36
C SER A 23 9.45 2.70 -4.68
N THR A 24 10.67 2.62 -4.15
CA THR A 24 11.36 3.79 -3.57
C THR A 24 11.72 4.81 -4.64
N ALA A 25 12.36 4.36 -5.73
CA ALA A 25 12.75 5.25 -6.81
C ALA A 25 11.53 5.98 -7.37
N LEU A 26 10.40 5.26 -7.52
CA LEU A 26 9.13 5.85 -7.93
C LEU A 26 8.61 6.86 -6.91
N ALA A 27 8.69 6.57 -5.61
CA ALA A 27 8.27 7.49 -4.55
C ALA A 27 9.06 8.80 -4.56
N ILE A 28 10.38 8.71 -4.64
CA ILE A 28 11.26 9.89 -4.74
C ILE A 28 10.95 10.66 -6.03
N TYR A 29 10.77 9.97 -7.15
CA TYR A 29 10.45 10.60 -8.42
C TYR A 29 9.11 11.35 -8.40
N LEU A 30 8.07 10.77 -7.81
CA LEU A 30 6.74 11.40 -7.79
C LEU A 30 6.57 12.42 -6.65
N HIS A 31 7.45 12.43 -5.64
CA HIS A 31 7.34 13.25 -4.44
C HIS A 31 7.05 14.74 -4.71
N ASP A 32 7.85 15.37 -5.57
CA ASP A 32 7.70 16.81 -5.91
C ASP A 32 6.70 17.05 -7.05
N ARG A 33 6.27 15.99 -7.74
CA ARG A 33 5.39 16.08 -8.92
C ARG A 33 3.93 15.97 -8.56
N ILE A 34 3.61 15.30 -7.46
CA ILE A 34 2.24 15.08 -6.96
C ILE A 34 2.21 15.48 -5.47
N PRO A 35 1.95 16.77 -5.16
CA PRO A 35 1.97 17.29 -3.80
C PRO A 35 1.00 16.60 -2.83
N GLU A 36 -0.09 16.02 -3.33
CA GLU A 36 -1.10 15.27 -2.58
C GLU A 36 -0.84 13.76 -2.51
N LEU A 37 0.30 13.28 -3.04
CA LEU A 37 0.62 11.85 -3.06
C LEU A 37 0.65 11.25 -1.65
N GLU A 38 -0.15 10.21 -1.46
CA GLU A 38 -0.22 9.37 -0.28
C GLU A 38 0.68 8.14 -0.46
N TYR A 39 1.39 7.72 0.60
CA TYR A 39 2.22 6.52 0.58
C TYR A 39 1.58 5.44 1.45
N VAL A 40 1.47 4.23 0.94
CA VAL A 40 0.92 3.09 1.70
C VAL A 40 1.92 1.93 1.72
N PHE A 41 1.95 1.19 2.82
CA PHE A 41 2.71 -0.04 2.97
C PHE A 41 1.80 -1.11 3.56
N CYS A 42 1.63 -2.25 2.88
CA CYS A 42 0.82 -3.34 3.41
C CYS A 42 1.66 -4.21 4.36
N ASP A 43 1.49 -4.02 5.66
CA ASP A 43 2.27 -4.65 6.71
C ASP A 43 1.82 -6.10 6.95
N THR A 44 2.70 -7.04 6.62
CA THR A 44 2.45 -8.49 6.75
C THR A 44 2.90 -9.05 8.09
N GLU A 45 3.69 -8.28 8.85
CA GLU A 45 4.49 -8.73 9.99
C GLU A 45 5.47 -9.88 9.67
N GLN A 46 5.84 -10.03 8.40
CA GLN A 46 6.86 -10.99 7.93
C GLN A 46 8.01 -10.28 7.21
N GLU A 47 8.07 -8.96 7.35
CA GLU A 47 9.12 -8.13 6.77
C GLU A 47 10.34 -8.15 7.70
N LEU A 48 11.52 -7.95 7.12
CA LEU A 48 12.75 -7.85 7.91
C LEU A 48 12.73 -6.56 8.77
N PRO A 49 13.31 -6.56 9.98
CA PRO A 49 13.47 -5.34 10.79
C PRO A 49 14.08 -4.17 10.01
N GLU A 50 15.04 -4.46 9.14
CA GLU A 50 15.72 -3.49 8.29
C GLU A 50 14.76 -2.81 7.30
N THR A 51 13.70 -3.49 6.87
CA THR A 51 12.65 -2.91 6.03
C THR A 51 11.89 -1.82 6.80
N TYR A 52 11.56 -2.05 8.07
CA TYR A 52 10.88 -1.03 8.89
C TYR A 52 11.79 0.17 9.17
N ASP A 53 13.06 -0.07 9.52
CA ASP A 53 14.06 1.01 9.70
C ASP A 53 14.26 1.81 8.41
N TYR A 54 14.22 1.13 7.27
CA TYR A 54 14.30 1.75 5.97
C TYR A 54 13.06 2.60 5.66
N LEU A 55 11.86 2.09 5.88
CA LEU A 55 10.62 2.85 5.70
C LEU A 55 10.58 4.08 6.60
N GLY A 56 11.07 4.00 7.84
CA GLY A 56 11.18 5.16 8.73
C GLY A 56 12.13 6.25 8.18
N ARG A 57 13.27 5.85 7.61
CA ARG A 57 14.18 6.78 6.93
C ARG A 57 13.55 7.41 5.68
N LEU A 58 12.79 6.61 4.91
CA LEU A 58 12.08 7.09 3.74
C LEU A 58 10.96 8.08 4.12
N GLU A 59 10.19 7.79 5.17
CA GLU A 59 9.17 8.70 5.71
C GLU A 59 9.78 10.05 6.12
N ALA A 60 10.92 10.03 6.80
CA ALA A 60 11.67 11.23 7.19
C ALA A 60 12.18 12.01 5.96
N PHE A 61 12.68 11.32 4.93
CA PHE A 61 13.12 11.95 3.69
C PHE A 61 11.97 12.60 2.92
N LEU A 62 10.84 11.90 2.79
CA LEU A 62 9.65 12.39 2.09
C LEU A 62 8.90 13.46 2.89
N GLY A 63 9.17 13.63 4.19
CA GLY A 63 8.42 14.57 5.04
C GLY A 63 6.91 14.30 5.09
N LYS A 64 6.49 13.07 4.73
CA LYS A 64 5.11 12.63 4.61
C LYS A 64 4.98 11.25 5.19
N ARG A 65 3.91 11.03 5.96
CA ARG A 65 3.60 9.74 6.59
C ARG A 65 3.40 8.63 5.54
N ILE A 66 3.90 7.44 5.87
CA ILE A 66 3.56 6.18 5.22
C ILE A 66 2.43 5.52 6.03
N HIS A 67 1.34 5.20 5.35
CA HIS A 67 0.20 4.51 5.95
C HIS A 67 0.44 3.00 5.96
N TYR A 68 0.67 2.45 7.15
CA TYR A 68 0.80 1.01 7.35
C TYR A 68 -0.59 0.37 7.37
N LEU A 69 -0.89 -0.41 6.34
CA LEU A 69 -2.17 -1.06 6.13
C LEU A 69 -2.11 -2.49 6.67
N LYS A 70 -3.09 -2.86 7.49
CA LYS A 70 -3.16 -4.17 8.13
C LYS A 70 -4.59 -4.72 8.10
N HIS A 71 -4.72 -6.04 8.01
CA HIS A 71 -6.03 -6.69 7.95
C HIS A 71 -6.63 -6.91 9.33
N ASP A 72 -7.46 -5.97 9.77
CA ASP A 72 -8.19 -6.06 11.05
C ASP A 72 -7.26 -6.42 12.23
N GLY A 73 -6.05 -5.84 12.22
CA GLY A 73 -5.02 -6.06 13.24
C GLY A 73 -4.23 -7.36 13.13
N LYS A 74 -4.49 -8.21 12.14
CA LYS A 74 -3.86 -9.53 11.96
C LYS A 74 -2.73 -9.50 10.92
N GLY A 75 -1.59 -10.07 11.26
CA GLY A 75 -0.50 -10.38 10.34
C GLY A 75 -0.58 -11.81 9.83
N PHE A 76 0.51 -12.27 9.21
CA PHE A 76 0.57 -13.59 8.60
C PHE A 76 0.33 -14.73 9.60
N ASP A 77 0.97 -14.67 10.78
CA ASP A 77 0.93 -15.77 11.75
C ASP A 77 -0.44 -15.94 12.40
N GLU A 78 -1.18 -14.86 12.69
CA GLU A 78 -2.57 -14.99 13.18
C GLU A 78 -3.50 -15.54 12.09
N LEU A 79 -3.28 -15.15 10.83
CA LEU A 79 -4.06 -15.68 9.71
C LEU A 79 -3.77 -17.16 9.44
N LEU A 80 -2.51 -17.58 9.58
CA LEU A 80 -2.08 -18.97 9.45
C LEU A 80 -2.68 -19.83 10.59
N THR A 81 -2.66 -19.31 11.82
CA THR A 81 -3.28 -19.94 12.99
C THR A 81 -4.79 -20.12 12.80
N THR A 82 -5.49 -19.07 12.34
CA THR A 82 -6.93 -19.11 12.03
C THR A 82 -7.24 -20.16 10.96
N ARG A 83 -6.29 -20.44 10.06
CA ARG A 83 -6.37 -21.44 8.98
C ARG A 83 -5.82 -22.81 9.36
N ARG A 84 -5.53 -23.05 10.64
CA ARG A 84 -5.03 -24.34 11.15
C ARG A 84 -3.75 -24.80 10.45
N GLY A 85 -2.86 -23.86 10.12
CA GLY A 85 -1.57 -24.17 9.49
C GLY A 85 -1.62 -24.37 7.97
N PHE A 86 -2.74 -24.10 7.31
CA PHE A 86 -2.84 -24.21 5.85
C PHE A 86 -2.05 -23.07 5.15
N LEU A 87 -0.88 -23.40 4.61
CA LEU A 87 0.02 -22.46 3.93
C LEU A 87 -0.58 -21.96 2.59
N PRO A 88 -0.26 -20.70 2.19
CA PRO A 88 -0.69 -20.20 0.89
C PRO A 88 0.08 -20.88 -0.25
N SER A 89 -0.52 -20.89 -1.43
CA SER A 89 0.10 -21.39 -2.66
C SER A 89 -0.27 -20.50 -3.85
N PRO A 90 0.36 -20.68 -5.03
CA PRO A 90 -0.05 -19.96 -6.23
C PRO A 90 -1.52 -20.17 -6.60
N GLN A 91 -2.10 -21.33 -6.25
CA GLN A 91 -3.51 -21.65 -6.49
C GLN A 91 -4.42 -21.13 -5.36
N VAL A 92 -3.91 -21.02 -4.14
CA VAL A 92 -4.66 -20.57 -2.97
C VAL A 92 -3.94 -19.39 -2.32
N ARG A 93 -4.14 -18.21 -2.90
CA ARG A 93 -3.41 -16.97 -2.59
C ARG A 93 -4.01 -16.17 -1.44
N TRP A 94 -4.46 -16.85 -0.38
CA TRP A 94 -5.14 -16.18 0.73
C TRP A 94 -4.26 -15.13 1.41
N CYS A 95 -2.93 -15.26 1.37
CA CYS A 95 -2.03 -14.23 1.88
C CYS A 95 -2.12 -12.93 1.06
N THR A 96 -2.24 -13.01 -0.28
CA THR A 96 -2.43 -11.83 -1.13
C THR A 96 -3.76 -11.15 -0.80
N ASP A 97 -4.84 -11.93 -0.73
CA ASP A 97 -6.18 -11.38 -0.50
C ASP A 97 -6.25 -10.68 0.86
N TYR A 98 -5.78 -11.35 1.91
CA TYR A 98 -5.95 -10.87 3.27
C TYR A 98 -4.87 -9.88 3.68
N LEU A 99 -3.61 -10.05 3.28
CA LEU A 99 -2.53 -9.17 3.74
C LEU A 99 -2.27 -7.97 2.82
N LYS A 100 -2.77 -7.98 1.58
CA LYS A 100 -2.48 -6.92 0.60
C LYS A 100 -3.77 -6.30 0.03
N ILE A 101 -4.64 -7.10 -0.59
CA ILE A 101 -5.82 -6.58 -1.31
C ILE A 101 -6.85 -5.98 -0.35
N LYS A 102 -7.36 -6.75 0.62
CA LYS A 102 -8.40 -6.26 1.54
C LYS A 102 -7.99 -5.05 2.39
N PRO A 103 -6.76 -4.97 2.94
CA PRO A 103 -6.31 -3.78 3.64
C PRO A 103 -6.25 -2.54 2.74
N PHE A 104 -5.81 -2.72 1.49
CA PHE A 104 -5.77 -1.64 0.51
C PHE A 104 -7.17 -1.18 0.11
N GLU A 105 -8.08 -2.10 -0.23
CA GLU A 105 -9.48 -1.76 -0.53
C GLU A 105 -10.16 -1.04 0.62
N LYS A 106 -9.90 -1.46 1.87
CA LYS A 106 -10.43 -0.77 3.07
C LYS A 106 -9.87 0.64 3.22
N PHE A 107 -8.61 0.87 2.84
CA PHE A 107 -7.98 2.21 2.88
C PHE A 107 -8.51 3.13 1.78
N VAL A 108 -8.78 2.58 0.59
CA VAL A 108 -9.33 3.31 -0.55
C VAL A 108 -10.81 3.64 -0.33
N GLY A 109 -11.59 2.73 0.23
CA GLY A 109 -13.04 2.89 0.33
C GLY A 109 -13.70 2.95 -1.04
N ASP A 110 -14.57 3.93 -1.24
CA ASP A 110 -15.30 4.15 -2.50
C ASP A 110 -14.64 5.22 -3.40
N ASP A 111 -13.45 5.70 -3.03
CA ASP A 111 -12.76 6.77 -3.74
C ASP A 111 -12.21 6.30 -5.10
N VAL A 112 -12.24 7.20 -6.09
CA VAL A 112 -11.51 6.99 -7.36
C VAL A 112 -10.02 7.25 -7.13
N VAL A 113 -9.20 6.24 -7.39
CA VAL A 113 -7.77 6.25 -7.06
C VAL A 113 -6.90 5.96 -8.29
N HIS A 114 -5.84 6.76 -8.45
CA HIS A 114 -4.67 6.36 -9.23
C HIS A 114 -3.65 5.70 -8.31
N ASN A 115 -3.46 4.39 -8.47
CA ASN A 115 -2.47 3.62 -7.72
C ASN A 115 -1.17 3.47 -8.53
N TYR A 116 -0.08 3.99 -7.99
CA TYR A 116 1.26 3.91 -8.57
C TYR A 116 2.04 2.72 -8.01
N ILE A 117 2.51 1.85 -8.91
CA ILE A 117 3.23 0.62 -8.56
C ILE A 117 4.58 0.60 -9.29
N GLY A 118 5.66 0.40 -8.53
CA GLY A 118 7.03 0.36 -9.07
C GLY A 118 7.41 -1.00 -9.66
N ILE A 119 6.73 -1.41 -10.73
CA ILE A 119 7.06 -2.63 -11.51
C ILE A 119 7.91 -2.25 -12.72
N ARG A 120 8.92 -3.07 -13.04
CA ARG A 120 9.75 -2.89 -14.25
C ARG A 120 9.38 -3.90 -15.33
N ALA A 121 9.64 -3.54 -16.59
CA ALA A 121 9.33 -4.41 -17.72
C ALA A 121 10.18 -5.70 -17.77
N ASP A 122 11.33 -5.70 -17.09
CA ASP A 122 12.31 -6.80 -17.03
C ASP A 122 12.23 -7.63 -15.73
N GLU A 123 11.20 -7.42 -14.90
CA GLU A 123 10.90 -8.29 -13.74
C GLU A 123 10.24 -9.61 -14.13
#